data_AF-A0A5N1IN51-F1
#
_entry.id   AF-A0A5N1IN51-F1
#
_cell.length_a   1.000
_cell.length_b   1.000
_cell.length_c   1.000
_cell.angle_alpha   90.00
_cell.angle_beta   90.00
_cell.angle_gamma   90.00
#
_symmetry.space_group_name_H-M   'P 1'
#
loop_
_entity.id
_entity.type
_entity.pdbx_description
1 polymer ?
#
loop_
_entity_poly.entity_id
_entity_poly.type
_entity_poly.pdbx_seq_one_letter_code
_entity_poly.pdbx_strand_id
1 'polypeptide(L)'
;MESLLIGGLQGLLNYAGLSLLDKMNIKKYQRKMEEGTATMTQCSKVVSHLKSDKDANAKISYLCDQLIKRNRQTLFANVNLGVLAVLDLIEAGYDEKILLSTGKYLKSKVYLENAIRISKDTSIVEYEFEDLPTLSCLYSMMNYYYGYLLHLQGNSSESNHYKELGQKQLPGMGGLPY
;
A
#
# COMPACT_ATOMS: atom_id res chain seq x y z
N MET A 1 13.34 3.67 16.71
CA MET A 1 11.98 3.34 16.23
C MET A 1 11.76 3.74 14.75
N GLU A 2 12.72 4.40 14.09
CA GLU A 2 12.67 4.74 12.66
C GLU A 2 12.95 3.55 11.71
N SER A 3 13.41 2.40 12.22
CA SER A 3 13.91 1.28 11.41
C SER A 3 12.88 0.19 11.09
N LEU A 4 11.66 0.27 11.64
CA LEU A 4 10.71 -0.86 11.64
C LEU A 4 9.60 -0.70 10.59
N LEU A 5 9.00 0.48 10.46
CA LEU A 5 7.94 0.78 9.46
C LEU A 5 8.44 0.80 8.01
N ILE A 6 9.73 1.08 7.85
CA ILE A 6 10.46 0.86 6.61
C ILE A 6 10.16 -0.57 6.14
N GLY A 7 10.17 -1.60 7.00
CA GLY A 7 10.06 -3.02 6.65
C GLY A 7 8.89 -3.46 5.76
N GLY A 8 7.67 -2.95 5.96
CA GLY A 8 6.51 -3.42 5.15
C GLY A 8 6.48 -2.80 3.76
N LEU A 9 6.73 -1.49 3.70
CA LEU A 9 6.83 -0.76 2.45
C LEU A 9 8.16 -1.07 1.75
N GLN A 10 9.23 -1.44 2.49
CA GLN A 10 10.57 -1.94 2.08
C GLN A 10 10.52 -3.40 1.63
N GLY A 11 9.60 -4.23 2.15
CA GLY A 11 9.37 -5.59 1.67
C GLY A 11 8.94 -5.61 0.20
N LEU A 12 8.11 -4.63 -0.20
CA LEU A 12 7.74 -4.37 -1.60
C LEU A 12 8.94 -3.86 -2.43
N LEU A 13 9.90 -3.15 -1.82
CA LEU A 13 11.07 -2.55 -2.51
C LEU A 13 12.24 -3.51 -2.68
N ASN A 14 12.50 -4.34 -1.67
CA ASN A 14 13.59 -5.30 -1.67
C ASN A 14 13.31 -6.43 -2.66
N TYR A 15 12.03 -6.74 -2.91
CA TYR A 15 11.63 -7.70 -3.94
C TYR A 15 11.61 -7.10 -5.35
N ALA A 16 11.20 -5.83 -5.50
CA ALA A 16 11.11 -5.18 -6.81
C ALA A 16 12.44 -4.67 -7.38
N GLY A 17 13.54 -4.70 -6.60
CA GLY A 17 14.92 -4.43 -7.01
C GLY A 17 15.06 -3.31 -8.05
N LEU A 18 15.16 -2.05 -7.64
CA LEU A 18 15.37 -0.93 -8.58
C LEU A 18 16.73 -1.07 -9.27
N SER A 19 16.74 -1.68 -10.46
CA SER A 19 17.92 -1.73 -11.31
C SER A 19 18.28 -0.32 -11.81
N LEU A 20 19.52 -0.14 -12.29
CA LEU A 20 19.92 1.10 -12.96
C LEU A 20 19.01 1.39 -14.16
N LEU A 21 18.63 0.34 -14.90
CA LEU A 21 17.72 0.42 -16.04
C LEU A 21 16.32 0.89 -15.62
N ASP A 22 15.83 0.47 -14.45
CA ASP A 22 14.55 0.94 -13.94
C ASP A 22 14.59 2.41 -13.51
N LYS A 23 15.71 2.87 -12.95
CA LYS A 23 15.90 4.31 -12.66
C LYS A 23 15.87 5.14 -13.94
N MET A 24 16.45 4.64 -15.03
CA MET A 24 16.39 5.29 -16.34
C MET A 24 14.98 5.30 -16.94
N ASN A 25 14.17 4.27 -16.65
CA ASN A 25 12.81 4.11 -17.17
C ASN A 25 11.72 4.71 -16.26
N ILE A 26 12.06 5.28 -15.10
CA ILE A 26 11.05 5.64 -14.09
C ILE A 26 10.03 6.67 -14.59
N LYS A 27 10.48 7.67 -15.38
CA LYS A 27 9.59 8.66 -16.01
C LYS A 27 8.62 8.01 -17.00
N LYS A 28 9.09 6.98 -17.72
CA LYS A 28 8.24 6.19 -18.62
C LYS A 28 7.18 5.44 -17.81
N TYR A 29 7.56 4.80 -16.70
CA TYR A 29 6.61 4.09 -15.85
C TYR A 29 5.59 5.03 -15.18
N GLN A 30 6.00 6.22 -14.74
CA GLN A 30 5.10 7.27 -14.24
C GLN A 30 4.06 7.65 -15.28
N ARG A 31 4.49 7.94 -16.52
CA ARG A 31 3.56 8.22 -17.63
C ARG A 31 2.59 7.06 -17.87
N LYS A 32 3.08 5.81 -17.84
CA LYS A 32 2.20 4.63 -17.97
C LYS A 32 1.17 4.53 -16.83
N MET A 33 1.51 4.91 -15.59
CA MET A 33 0.54 4.97 -14.50
C MET A 33 -0.50 6.05 -14.76
N GLU A 34 -0.08 7.23 -15.21
CA GLU A 34 -0.99 8.30 -15.62
C GLU A 34 -1.87 7.88 -16.79
N GLU A 35 -1.42 7.01 -17.69
CA GLU A 35 -2.21 6.52 -18.83
C GLU A 35 -3.06 5.29 -18.48
N GLY A 36 -2.87 4.69 -17.30
CA GLY A 36 -3.54 3.43 -16.90
C GLY A 36 -3.02 2.19 -17.63
N THR A 37 -1.82 2.26 -18.21
CA THR A 37 -1.18 1.17 -18.97
C THR A 37 -0.01 0.51 -18.22
N ALA A 38 0.28 0.99 -17.01
CA ALA A 38 1.33 0.41 -16.16
C ALA A 38 0.93 -0.96 -15.62
N THR A 39 1.90 -1.87 -15.58
CA THR A 39 1.77 -3.13 -14.84
C THR A 39 1.96 -2.90 -13.35
N MET A 40 1.51 -3.82 -12.51
CA MET A 40 1.65 -3.72 -11.05
C MET A 40 3.12 -3.60 -10.61
N THR A 41 4.02 -4.32 -11.26
CA THR A 41 5.47 -4.22 -11.02
C THR A 41 6.00 -2.82 -11.39
N GLN A 42 5.55 -2.24 -12.50
CA GLN A 42 5.92 -0.87 -12.88
C GLN A 42 5.42 0.15 -11.86
N CYS A 43 4.18 0.01 -11.39
CA CYS A 43 3.62 0.83 -10.32
C CYS A 43 4.46 0.73 -9.04
N SER A 44 4.82 -0.49 -8.64
CA SER A 44 5.64 -0.76 -7.44
C SER A 44 7.03 -0.13 -7.53
N LYS A 45 7.67 -0.19 -8.71
CA LYS A 45 8.96 0.47 -8.97
C LYS A 45 8.86 1.99 -8.88
N VAL A 46 7.78 2.58 -9.40
CA VAL A 46 7.52 4.03 -9.29
C VAL A 46 7.36 4.46 -7.84
N VAL A 47 6.49 3.78 -7.08
CA VAL A 47 6.31 4.07 -5.64
C VAL A 47 7.63 3.93 -4.90
N SER A 48 8.41 2.89 -5.22
CA SER A 48 9.71 2.65 -4.62
C SER A 48 10.69 3.78 -4.83
N HIS A 49 10.78 4.26 -6.07
CA HIS A 49 11.65 5.37 -6.43
C HIS A 49 11.24 6.69 -5.76
N LEU A 50 9.93 6.94 -5.69
CA LEU A 50 9.40 8.21 -5.19
C LEU A 50 9.56 8.39 -3.68
N LYS A 51 9.75 7.33 -2.89
CA LYS A 51 9.85 7.44 -1.42
C LYS A 51 10.96 8.34 -0.91
N SER A 52 12.05 8.47 -1.65
CA SER A 52 13.15 9.36 -1.28
C SER A 52 12.87 10.83 -1.62
N ASP A 53 11.77 11.14 -2.30
CA ASP A 53 11.43 12.51 -2.68
C ASP A 53 10.76 13.24 -1.51
N LYS A 54 11.07 14.53 -1.40
CA LYS A 54 10.45 15.45 -0.41
C LYS A 54 8.91 15.50 -0.50
N ASP A 55 8.35 15.21 -1.68
CA ASP A 55 6.91 15.21 -1.96
C ASP A 55 6.37 13.82 -2.33
N ALA A 56 7.03 12.75 -1.85
CA ALA A 56 6.71 11.37 -2.18
C ALA A 56 5.20 11.07 -2.06
N ASN A 57 4.60 11.37 -0.91
CA ASN A 57 3.20 11.05 -0.62
C ASN A 57 2.23 11.72 -1.60
N ALA A 58 2.48 13.00 -1.94
CA ALA A 58 1.64 13.74 -2.87
C ALA A 58 1.74 13.16 -4.29
N LYS A 59 2.95 12.84 -4.75
CA LYS A 59 3.19 12.24 -6.08
C LYS A 59 2.58 10.84 -6.19
N ILE A 60 2.77 10.00 -5.17
CA ILE A 60 2.19 8.65 -5.14
C ILE A 60 0.67 8.73 -5.11
N SER A 61 0.09 9.61 -4.29
CA SER A 61 -1.36 9.79 -4.21
C SER A 61 -1.94 10.21 -5.56
N TYR A 62 -1.32 11.19 -6.22
CA TYR A 62 -1.74 11.63 -7.55
C TYR A 62 -1.74 10.47 -8.56
N LEU A 63 -0.68 9.67 -8.62
CA LEU A 63 -0.59 8.55 -9.56
C LEU A 63 -1.62 7.45 -9.24
N CYS A 64 -1.86 7.16 -7.96
CA CYS A 64 -2.91 6.23 -7.54
C CYS A 64 -4.31 6.73 -7.93
N ASP A 65 -4.58 8.04 -7.80
CA ASP A 65 -5.83 8.62 -8.25
C ASP A 65 -6.01 8.50 -9.78
N GLN A 66 -4.93 8.64 -10.56
CA GLN A 66 -4.98 8.44 -12.02
C GLN A 66 -5.32 6.99 -12.39
N LEU A 67 -4.77 6.02 -11.66
CA LEU A 67 -5.06 4.59 -11.81
C LEU A 67 -6.53 4.28 -11.50
N ILE A 68 -7.07 4.79 -10.38
CA ILE A 68 -8.47 4.63 -10.00
C ILE A 68 -9.41 5.24 -11.06
N LYS A 69 -9.14 6.47 -11.52
CA LYS A 69 -9.95 7.14 -12.55
C LYS A 69 -10.05 6.36 -13.85
N ARG A 70 -9.04 5.53 -14.15
CA ARG A 70 -8.98 4.71 -15.36
C ARG A 70 -9.49 3.30 -15.15
N ASN A 71 -9.89 2.96 -13.93
CA ASN A 71 -10.26 1.60 -13.52
C ASN A 71 -9.12 0.60 -13.80
N ARG A 72 -7.89 0.96 -13.43
CA ARG A 72 -6.68 0.15 -13.66
C ARG A 72 -5.86 0.04 -12.39
N GLN A 73 -5.32 -1.14 -12.11
CA GLN A 73 -4.47 -1.39 -10.92
C GLN A 73 -5.12 -0.84 -9.64
N THR A 74 -6.44 -1.07 -9.49
CA THR A 74 -7.26 -0.40 -8.49
C THR A 74 -7.01 -0.94 -7.08
N LEU A 75 -6.70 -2.22 -6.94
CA LEU A 75 -6.22 -2.82 -5.71
C LEU A 75 -4.92 -2.14 -5.27
N PHE A 76 -3.92 -2.07 -6.16
CA PHE A 76 -2.65 -1.40 -5.90
C PHE A 76 -2.86 0.04 -5.42
N ALA A 77 -3.69 0.80 -6.14
CA ALA A 77 -3.95 2.20 -5.83
C ALA A 77 -4.63 2.37 -4.47
N ASN A 78 -5.67 1.57 -4.19
CA ASN A 78 -6.39 1.64 -2.91
C ASN A 78 -5.51 1.20 -1.73
N VAL A 79 -4.69 0.15 -1.87
CA VAL A 79 -3.75 -0.26 -0.81
C VAL A 79 -2.76 0.87 -0.51
N ASN A 80 -2.12 1.45 -1.52
CA ASN A 80 -1.14 2.52 -1.30
C ASN A 80 -1.77 3.79 -0.71
N LEU A 81 -2.94 4.22 -1.21
CA LEU A 81 -3.64 5.37 -0.64
C LEU A 81 -4.09 5.13 0.80
N GLY A 82 -4.56 3.91 1.10
CA GLY A 82 -4.93 3.50 2.44
C GLY A 82 -3.76 3.58 3.41
N VAL A 83 -2.63 2.98 3.04
CA VAL A 83 -1.41 3.01 3.86
C VAL A 83 -0.87 4.42 4.03
N LEU A 84 -0.72 5.20 2.95
CA LEU A 84 -0.20 6.56 3.01
C LEU A 84 -1.05 7.49 3.88
N ALA A 85 -2.37 7.30 3.92
CA ALA A 85 -3.25 8.13 4.72
C ALA A 85 -2.97 8.03 6.23
N VAL A 86 -2.46 6.90 6.71
CA VAL A 86 -2.16 6.69 8.15
C VAL A 86 -0.67 6.63 8.45
N LEU A 87 0.18 6.41 7.45
CA LEU A 87 1.63 6.26 7.63
C LEU A 87 2.24 7.46 8.37
N ASP A 88 1.97 8.68 7.93
CA ASP A 88 2.49 9.90 8.57
C ASP A 88 2.11 9.99 10.06
N LEU A 89 0.90 9.54 10.40
CA LEU A 89 0.39 9.65 11.77
C LEU A 89 1.02 8.61 12.68
N ILE A 90 1.26 7.42 12.14
CA ILE A 90 1.93 6.33 12.84
C ILE A 90 3.41 6.69 13.06
N GLU A 91 4.09 7.21 12.04
CA GLU A 91 5.50 7.64 12.14
C GLU A 91 5.69 8.78 13.13
N ALA A 92 4.72 9.69 13.23
CA ALA A 92 4.73 10.77 14.21
C ALA A 92 4.37 10.32 15.64
N GLY A 93 4.00 9.04 15.84
CA GLY A 93 3.71 8.48 17.17
C GLY A 93 2.46 9.05 17.83
N TYR A 94 1.46 9.47 17.04
CA TYR A 94 0.19 9.95 17.60
C TYR A 94 -0.52 8.85 18.40
N ASP A 95 -1.15 9.23 19.51
CA ASP A 95 -1.96 8.30 20.28
C ASP A 95 -3.24 7.88 19.53
N GLU A 96 -3.82 6.76 19.96
CA GLU A 96 -5.03 6.18 19.37
C GLU A 96 -6.20 7.17 19.27
N LYS A 97 -6.39 8.02 20.28
CA LYS A 97 -7.50 8.99 20.30
C LYS A 97 -7.32 10.05 19.23
N ILE A 98 -6.08 10.55 19.06
CA ILE A 98 -5.77 11.51 18.02
C ILE A 98 -5.94 10.86 16.64
N LEU A 99 -5.42 9.64 16.46
CA LEU A 99 -5.58 8.88 15.21
C LEU A 99 -7.05 8.78 14.79
N LEU A 100 -7.91 8.28 15.67
CA LEU A 100 -9.34 8.12 15.42
C LEU A 100 -10.07 9.44 15.15
N SER A 101 -9.61 10.54 15.77
CA SER A 101 -10.19 11.87 15.56
C SER A 101 -9.81 12.49 14.22
N THR A 102 -8.80 11.96 13.53
CA THR A 102 -8.38 12.49 12.23
C THR A 102 -9.30 12.01 11.10
N GLY A 103 -9.61 12.90 10.15
CA GLY A 103 -10.23 12.48 8.89
C GLY A 103 -9.36 11.52 8.05
N LYS A 104 -8.05 11.47 8.36
CA LYS A 104 -7.07 10.56 7.75
C LYS A 104 -7.34 9.09 8.08
N TYR A 105 -7.74 8.79 9.32
CA TYR A 105 -8.16 7.44 9.73
C TYR A 105 -9.32 6.93 8.88
N LEU A 106 -10.40 7.72 8.79
CA LEU A 106 -11.58 7.36 7.99
C LEU A 106 -11.22 7.18 6.52
N LYS A 107 -10.37 8.06 5.98
CA LYS A 107 -9.89 7.96 4.60
C LYS A 107 -9.11 6.66 4.36
N SER A 108 -8.23 6.29 5.27
CA SER A 108 -7.46 5.04 5.21
C SER A 108 -8.38 3.82 5.23
N LYS A 109 -9.33 3.79 6.17
CA LYS A 109 -10.31 2.71 6.30
C LYS A 109 -11.09 2.51 5.00
N VAL A 110 -11.62 3.58 4.41
CA VAL A 110 -12.38 3.52 3.15
C VAL A 110 -11.55 2.93 2.01
N TYR A 111 -10.29 3.34 1.86
CA TYR A 111 -9.44 2.78 0.80
C TYR A 111 -9.11 1.29 1.04
N LEU A 112 -8.82 0.90 2.28
CA LEU A 112 -8.50 -0.50 2.59
C LEU A 112 -9.73 -1.41 2.47
N GLU A 113 -10.92 -0.95 2.86
CA GLU A 113 -12.17 -1.67 2.62
C GLU A 113 -12.46 -1.85 1.12
N ASN A 114 -12.19 -0.81 0.31
CA ASN A 114 -12.27 -0.92 -1.14
C ASN A 114 -11.27 -1.95 -1.69
N ALA A 115 -10.02 -1.95 -1.21
CA ALA A 115 -9.02 -2.93 -1.60
C ALA A 115 -9.46 -4.37 -1.26
N ILE A 116 -10.00 -4.59 -0.05
CA ILE A 116 -10.52 -5.89 0.38
C ILE A 116 -11.67 -6.34 -0.52
N ARG A 117 -12.60 -5.43 -0.86
CA ARG A 117 -13.69 -5.73 -1.79
C ARG A 117 -13.16 -6.14 -3.17
N ILE A 118 -12.20 -5.38 -3.72
CA ILE A 118 -11.59 -5.67 -5.01
C ILE A 118 -10.90 -7.04 -4.99
N SER A 119 -10.17 -7.37 -3.92
CA SER A 119 -9.47 -8.66 -3.79
C SER A 119 -10.40 -9.88 -3.81
N LYS A 120 -11.67 -9.70 -3.47
CA LYS A 120 -12.70 -10.75 -3.44
C LYS A 120 -13.49 -10.82 -4.74
N ASP A 121 -13.40 -9.79 -5.57
CA ASP A 121 -14.15 -9.67 -6.80
C ASP A 121 -13.37 -10.30 -7.96
N THR A 122 -13.76 -11.53 -8.31
CA THR A 122 -13.15 -12.29 -9.41
C THR A 122 -13.46 -11.73 -10.80
N SER A 123 -14.39 -10.75 -10.91
CA SER A 123 -14.74 -10.10 -12.16
C SER A 123 -13.85 -8.89 -12.48
N ILE A 124 -13.10 -8.37 -11.50
CA ILE A 124 -12.16 -7.28 -11.71
C ILE A 124 -10.90 -7.83 -12.37
N VAL A 125 -10.81 -7.61 -13.68
CA VAL A 125 -9.62 -7.93 -14.49
C VAL A 125 -8.53 -6.91 -14.17
N GLU A 126 -7.85 -7.09 -13.05
CA GLU A 126 -6.53 -6.50 -12.89
C GLU A 126 -5.62 -7.23 -13.88
N TYR A 127 -5.06 -6.49 -14.84
CA TYR A 127 -4.16 -7.07 -15.86
C TYR A 127 -3.15 -7.98 -15.19
N GLU A 128 -3.10 -9.20 -15.71
CA GLU A 128 -2.09 -10.25 -15.52
C GLU A 128 -1.29 -10.09 -14.24
N PHE A 129 -1.59 -10.93 -13.25
CA PHE A 129 -0.76 -11.13 -12.07
C PHE A 129 0.63 -11.66 -12.51
N GLU A 130 1.43 -10.82 -13.15
CA GLU A 130 2.75 -11.13 -13.71
C GLU A 130 3.75 -11.41 -12.59
N ASP A 131 3.47 -10.96 -11.36
CA ASP A 131 4.41 -10.96 -10.24
C ASP A 131 3.72 -11.30 -8.91
N LEU A 132 3.61 -12.61 -8.63
CA LEU A 132 3.06 -13.16 -7.39
C LEU A 132 3.69 -12.55 -6.13
N PRO A 133 5.02 -12.32 -6.04
CA PRO A 133 5.63 -11.60 -4.92
C PRO A 133 5.05 -10.21 -4.66
N THR A 134 4.93 -9.38 -5.70
CA THR A 134 4.37 -8.02 -5.57
C THR A 134 2.92 -8.07 -5.07
N LEU A 135 2.12 -8.98 -5.62
CA LEU A 135 0.74 -9.19 -5.17
C LEU A 135 0.67 -9.65 -3.71
N SER A 136 1.51 -10.62 -3.33
CA SER A 136 1.57 -11.12 -1.96
C SER A 136 1.92 -10.00 -0.97
N CYS A 137 2.80 -9.10 -1.36
CA CYS A 137 3.16 -7.94 -0.56
C CYS A 137 2.02 -6.94 -0.43
N LEU A 138 1.27 -6.66 -1.51
CA LEU A 138 0.08 -5.81 -1.45
C LEU A 138 -0.99 -6.38 -0.53
N TYR A 139 -1.28 -7.69 -0.64
CA TYR A 139 -2.24 -8.33 0.26
C TYR A 139 -1.75 -8.31 1.71
N SER A 140 -0.47 -8.54 1.93
CA SER A 140 0.13 -8.46 3.26
C SER A 140 -0.06 -7.06 3.87
N MET A 141 0.27 -6.00 3.12
CA MET A 141 0.06 -4.62 3.55
C MET A 141 -1.42 -4.31 3.79
N MET A 142 -2.29 -4.65 2.85
CA MET A 142 -3.73 -4.44 2.95
C MET A 142 -4.29 -5.02 4.25
N ASN A 143 -4.05 -6.31 4.48
CA ASN A 143 -4.57 -7.03 5.63
C ASN A 143 -3.94 -6.50 6.93
N TYR A 144 -2.64 -6.27 6.95
CA TYR A 144 -1.99 -5.80 8.16
C TYR A 144 -2.48 -4.41 8.60
N TYR A 145 -2.49 -3.44 7.68
CA TYR A 145 -2.94 -2.09 8.01
C TYR A 145 -4.43 -2.06 8.34
N TYR A 146 -5.25 -2.86 7.66
CA TYR A 146 -6.67 -2.96 8.01
C TYR A 146 -6.87 -3.54 9.41
N GLY A 147 -6.13 -4.59 9.77
CA GLY A 147 -6.09 -5.14 11.13
C GLY A 147 -5.70 -4.08 12.16
N TYR A 148 -4.66 -3.29 11.89
CA TYR A 148 -4.28 -2.17 12.75
C TYR A 148 -5.43 -1.14 12.92
N LEU A 149 -6.15 -0.77 11.86
CA LEU A 149 -7.29 0.15 12.00
C LEU A 149 -8.44 -0.44 12.82
N LEU A 150 -8.66 -1.75 12.77
CA LEU A 150 -9.64 -2.46 13.58
C LEU A 150 -9.22 -2.52 15.05
N HIS A 151 -7.92 -2.66 15.31
CA HIS A 151 -7.37 -2.60 16.66
C HIS A 151 -7.65 -1.27 17.34
N LEU A 152 -7.39 -0.16 16.63
CA LEU A 152 -7.72 1.18 17.10
C LEU A 152 -9.23 1.37 17.34
N GLN A 153 -10.09 0.51 16.77
CA GLN A 153 -11.53 0.52 17.05
C GLN A 153 -11.94 -0.37 18.22
N GLY A 154 -10.98 -1.02 18.89
CA GLY A 154 -11.25 -2.02 19.93
C GLY A 154 -11.76 -3.35 19.41
N ASN A 155 -11.73 -3.60 18.08
CA ASN A 155 -12.17 -4.86 17.48
C ASN A 155 -11.02 -5.87 17.44
N SER A 156 -10.65 -6.38 18.62
CA SER A 156 -9.46 -7.24 18.79
C SER A 156 -9.54 -8.57 18.05
N SER A 157 -10.72 -9.17 17.92
CA SER A 157 -10.87 -10.47 17.24
C SER A 157 -10.62 -10.33 15.74
N GLU A 158 -11.27 -9.35 15.10
CA GLU A 158 -11.12 -9.13 13.66
C GLU A 158 -9.73 -8.56 13.33
N SER A 159 -9.20 -7.69 14.20
CA SER A 159 -7.82 -7.21 14.08
C SER A 159 -6.81 -8.37 14.00
N ASN A 160 -6.87 -9.31 14.96
CA ASN A 160 -5.96 -10.44 15.01
C ASN A 160 -6.08 -11.33 13.76
N HIS A 161 -7.30 -11.56 13.28
CA HIS A 161 -7.54 -12.30 12.04
C HIS A 161 -6.81 -11.67 10.84
N TYR A 162 -6.99 -10.38 10.61
CA TYR A 162 -6.35 -9.68 9.48
C TYR A 162 -4.83 -9.55 9.65
N LYS A 163 -4.35 -9.36 10.89
CA LYS A 163 -2.91 -9.38 11.20
C LYS A 163 -2.28 -10.72 10.82
N GLU A 164 -2.88 -11.83 11.23
CA GLU A 164 -2.39 -13.18 10.90
C GLU A 164 -2.42 -13.45 9.39
N LEU A 165 -3.49 -13.04 8.71
CA LEU A 165 -3.57 -13.14 7.25
C LEU A 165 -2.40 -12.40 6.57
N GLY A 166 -2.15 -11.15 6.98
CA GLY A 166 -1.06 -10.35 6.43
C GLY A 166 0.32 -10.97 6.68
N GLN A 167 0.56 -11.49 7.88
CA GLN A 167 1.82 -12.15 8.24
C GLN A 167 2.06 -13.46 7.48
N LYS A 168 1.01 -14.24 7.21
CA LYS A 168 1.10 -15.48 6.41
C LYS A 168 1.46 -15.19 4.95
N GLN A 169 0.99 -14.08 4.41
CA GLN A 169 1.20 -13.69 3.01
C GLN A 169 2.63 -13.20 2.74
N LEU A 170 3.30 -12.60 3.72
CA LEU A 170 4.73 -12.29 3.61
C LEU A 170 5.44 -12.53 4.95
N PRO A 171 5.95 -13.75 5.17
CA PRO A 171 6.69 -14.09 6.39
C PRO A 171 7.92 -13.18 6.50
N GLY A 172 8.07 -12.48 7.62
CA GLY A 172 9.23 -11.61 7.86
C GLY A 172 9.00 -10.11 7.62
N MET A 173 7.75 -9.63 7.42
CA MET A 173 7.41 -8.21 7.67
C MET A 173 7.44 -7.87 9.18
N GLY A 174 8.56 -8.17 9.85
CA GLY A 174 8.82 -7.72 11.21
C GLY A 174 9.11 -6.23 11.19
N GLY A 175 8.11 -5.40 11.54
CA GLY A 175 8.31 -3.96 11.72
C GLY A 175 7.11 -3.05 11.45
N LEU A 176 5.96 -3.60 11.07
CA LEU A 176 4.73 -2.82 11.03
C LEU A 176 4.22 -2.49 12.47
N PRO A 177 3.42 -1.42 12.66
CA PRO A 177 3.32 -0.62 13.88
C PRO A 177 2.54 -1.23 15.05
N TYR A 178 2.56 -2.55 15.17
CA TYR A 178 2.16 -3.25 16.39
C TYR A 178 3.32 -3.40 17.36
#